data_AF-A0A956EGR4-F1
#
_entry.id   AF-A0A956EGR4-F1
#
_cell.length_a   1.000
_cell.length_b   1.000
_cell.length_c   1.000
_cell.angle_alpha   90.00
_cell.angle_beta   90.00
_cell.angle_gamma   90.00
#
_symmetry.space_group_name_H-M   'P 1'
#
loop_
_entity.id
_entity.type
_entity.pdbx_description
1 polymer ?
#
loop_
_entity_poly.entity_id
_entity_poly.type
_entity_poly.pdbx_seq_one_letter_code
_entity_poly.pdbx_strand_id
1 'polypeptide(L)' 'MLRIAVGQAEGLAPRDALARVTEVCRERLQGADPQVGVITVSGEYDLDAAIAGIREAFPGIRLVGGTSAGDLSSD' A
#
# COMPACT_ATOMS: atom_id res chain seq x y z
N MET A 1 -3.70 -5.40 -21.32
CA MET A 1 -2.46 -5.79 -20.62
C MET A 1 -2.65 -5.49 -19.15
N LEU A 2 -2.23 -6.38 -18.24
CA LEU A 2 -2.34 -6.13 -16.81
C LEU A 2 -1.34 -5.03 -16.42
N ARG A 3 -1.81 -3.98 -15.77
CA ARG A 3 -0.96 -2.91 -15.24
C ARG A 3 -0.76 -3.12 -13.75
N ILE A 4 0.50 -3.16 -13.32
CA ILE A 4 0.86 -3.42 -11.94
C ILE A 4 1.81 -2.32 -11.49
N ALA A 5 1.60 -1.83 -10.27
CA ALA A 5 2.54 -0.99 -9.55
C ALA A 5 2.83 -1.63 -8.19
N VAL A 6 4.08 -1.51 -7.76
CA VAL A 6 4.52 -1.91 -6.43
C VAL A 6 5.11 -0.67 -5.76
N GLY A 7 4.57 -0.32 -4.61
CA GLY A 7 5.08 0.73 -3.73
C GLY A 7 5.49 0.11 -2.40
N GLN A 8 6.64 0.54 -1.87
CA GLN A 8 7.15 0.14 -0.56
C GLN A 8 7.69 1.38 0.14
N ALA A 9 7.48 1.46 1.44
CA ALA A 9 8.09 2.46 2.30
C ALA A 9 8.28 1.90 3.70
N GLU A 10 9.26 2.46 4.40
CA GLU A 10 9.59 2.14 5.79
C GLU A 10 9.55 3.42 6.61
N GLY A 11 9.35 3.29 7.92
CA GLY A 11 9.36 4.41 8.84
C GLY A 11 8.74 4.09 10.18
N LEU A 12 8.90 5.00 11.15
CA LEU A 12 8.25 4.90 12.45
C LEU A 12 6.86 5.57 12.46
N ALA A 13 6.57 6.39 11.44
CA ALA A 13 5.31 7.11 11.29
C ALA A 13 4.46 6.44 10.20
N PRO A 14 3.40 5.68 10.56
CA PRO A 14 2.62 4.92 9.60
C PRO A 14 1.96 5.78 8.51
N ARG A 15 1.55 7.01 8.86
CA ARG A 15 0.96 7.95 7.90
C ARG A 15 1.94 8.35 6.80
N ASP A 16 3.20 8.60 7.15
CA ASP A 16 4.22 9.04 6.20
C ASP A 16 4.62 7.89 5.28
N ALA A 17 4.78 6.68 5.83
CA ALA A 17 5.03 5.48 5.05
C ALA A 17 3.89 5.19 4.05
N LEU A 18 2.64 5.32 4.50
CA LEU A 18 1.46 5.11 3.65
C LEU A 18 1.35 6.15 2.53
N ALA A 19 1.58 7.43 2.84
CA ALA A 19 1.61 8.51 1.86
C ALA A 19 2.66 8.20 0.77
N ARG A 20 3.86 7.77 1.18
CA ARG A 20 4.95 7.44 0.25
C ARG A 20 4.65 6.22 -0.62
N VAL A 21 4.07 5.15 -0.06
CA VAL A 21 3.64 3.97 -0.83
C VAL A 21 2.60 4.35 -1.89
N THR A 22 1.60 5.15 -1.52
CA THR A 22 0.52 5.52 -2.43
C THR A 22 0.98 6.47 -3.54
N GLU A 23 1.89 7.40 -3.24
CA GLU A 23 2.54 8.28 -4.23
C GLU A 23 3.32 7.46 -5.27
N VAL A 24 4.18 6.55 -4.83
CA VAL A 24 4.94 5.66 -5.73
C VAL A 24 4.00 4.83 -6.61
N CYS A 25 2.92 4.30 -6.05
CA CYS A 25 1.92 3.57 -6.81
C CYS A 25 1.23 4.45 -7.85
N ARG A 26 0.84 5.68 -7.52
CA ARG A 26 0.21 6.62 -8.47
C ARG A 26 1.12 6.95 -9.66
N GLU A 27 2.38 7.26 -9.38
CA GLU A 27 3.38 7.55 -10.42
C GLU A 27 3.55 6.37 -11.38
N ARG A 28 3.72 5.16 -10.82
CA ARG A 28 3.89 3.93 -11.60
C ARG A 28 2.61 3.51 -12.33
N LEU A 29 1.44 3.87 -11.81
CA LEU A 29 0.16 3.66 -12.48
C LEU A 29 -0.13 4.72 -13.56
N GLN A 30 0.65 5.80 -13.67
CA GLN A 30 0.45 6.89 -14.64
C GLN A 30 -1.00 7.37 -14.71
N GLY A 31 -1.63 7.55 -13.55
CA GLY A 31 -3.02 8.03 -13.44
C GLY A 31 -4.10 6.96 -13.70
N ALA A 32 -3.74 5.69 -13.86
CA ALA A 32 -4.73 4.61 -13.88
C ALA A 32 -5.19 4.26 -12.46
N ASP A 33 -6.50 4.10 -12.27
CA ASP A 33 -7.08 3.68 -10.98
C ASP A 33 -6.97 2.16 -10.79
N PRO A 34 -6.29 1.69 -9.72
CA PRO A 34 -6.17 0.27 -9.46
C PRO A 34 -7.50 -0.32 -8.98
N GLN A 35 -7.91 -1.43 -9.59
CA GLN A 35 -9.16 -2.13 -9.23
C GLN A 35 -8.95 -3.11 -8.05
N VAL A 36 -7.74 -3.63 -7.91
CA VAL A 36 -7.37 -4.58 -6.87
C VAL A 36 -6.02 -4.20 -6.29
N GLY A 37 -5.83 -4.43 -5.00
CA GLY A 37 -4.56 -4.20 -4.30
C GLY A 37 -4.21 -5.36 -3.40
N VAL A 38 -2.91 -5.64 -3.29
CA VAL A 38 -2.35 -6.51 -2.25
C VAL A 38 -1.55 -5.65 -1.30
N ILE A 39 -1.84 -5.75 -0.01
CA ILE A 39 -1.17 -4.96 1.03
C ILE A 39 -0.50 -5.91 2.01
N THR A 40 0.73 -5.57 2.38
CA THR A 40 1.45 -6.18 3.48
C THR A 40 1.94 -5.07 4.40
N VAL A 41 1.84 -5.28 5.71
CA VAL A 41 2.26 -4.33 6.75
C VAL A 41 3.06 -5.07 7.81
N SER A 42 4.06 -4.41 8.40
CA SER A 42 4.77 -4.97 9.56
C SER A 42 3.80 -5.17 10.73
N GLY A 43 4.12 -6.09 11.64
CA GLY A 43 3.28 -6.37 12.81
C GLY A 43 3.15 -5.22 13.81
N GLU A 44 4.03 -4.22 13.72
CA GLU A 44 3.94 -2.99 14.52
C GLU A 44 2.95 -1.97 13.97
N TYR A 45 2.45 -2.18 12.75
CA TYR A 45 1.54 -1.26 12.07
C TYR A 45 0.08 -1.67 12.28
N ASP A 46 -0.78 -0.66 12.46
CA ASP A 46 -2.23 -0.84 12.46
C ASP A 46 -2.73 -1.14 11.03
N LEU A 47 -3.13 -2.39 10.81
CA LEU A 47 -3.65 -2.87 9.53
C LEU A 47 -4.94 -2.14 9.10
N ASP A 48 -5.84 -1.83 10.04
CA ASP A 48 -7.10 -1.16 9.72
C ASP A 48 -6.84 0.29 9.30
N ALA A 49 -5.92 0.97 9.98
CA ALA A 49 -5.48 2.31 9.60
C ALA A 49 -4.82 2.33 8.22
N ALA A 50 -3.99 1.33 7.91
CA ALA A 50 -3.38 1.19 6.59
C ALA A 50 -4.43 0.93 5.49
N ILE A 51 -5.38 0.03 5.72
CA ILE A 51 -6.49 -0.26 4.80
C ILE A 51 -7.33 1.00 4.55
N ALA A 52 -7.65 1.77 5.60
CA ALA A 52 -8.42 3.00 5.48
C ALA A 52 -7.69 4.02 4.61
N GLY A 53 -6.39 4.25 4.84
CA GLY A 53 -5.64 5.22 4.04
C GLY A 53 -5.38 4.77 2.60
N ILE A 54 -5.25 3.47 2.32
CA ILE A 54 -5.23 2.98 0.93
C ILE A 54 -6.56 3.23 0.23
N ARG A 55 -7.69 3.00 0.91
CA ARG A 55 -9.03 3.28 0.33
C ARG A 55 -9.27 4.77 0.10
N GLU A 56 -8.68 5.62 0.95
CA GLU A 56 -8.68 7.07 0.74
C GLU A 56 -7.84 7.45 -0.48
N ALA A 57 -6.65 6.85 -0.65
CA ALA A 57 -5.77 7.13 -1.76
C ALA A 57 -6.27 6.56 -3.11
N PHE A 58 -6.97 5.43 -3.08
CA PHE A 58 -7.53 4.73 -4.24
C PHE A 58 -9.00 4.32 -3.98
N PRO A 59 -9.96 5.25 -4.20
CA PRO A 59 -11.37 4.98 -3.96
C PRO A 59 -11.89 3.77 -4.75
N GLY A 60 -12.61 2.87 -4.08
CA GLY A 60 -13.22 1.69 -4.71
C GLY A 60 -12.29 0.49 -4.90
N ILE A 61 -11.02 0.57 -4.50
CA ILE A 61 -10.07 -0.54 -4.60
C ILE A 61 -10.52 -1.74 -3.76
N ARG A 62 -10.43 -2.94 -4.35
CA ARG A 62 -10.61 -4.21 -3.64
C ARG A 62 -9.27 -4.66 -3.04
N LEU A 63 -9.18 -4.69 -1.72
CA LEU A 63 -7.95 -5.06 -1.02
C LEU A 63 -7.97 -6.53 -0.61
N VAL A 64 -6.86 -7.22 -0.87
CA VAL A 64 -6.64 -8.62 -0.49
C VAL A 64 -5.31 -8.71 0.24
N GLY A 65 -5.31 -9.31 1.43
CA GLY A 65 -4.09 -9.60 2.18
C GLY A 65 -3.81 -8.68 3.35
N GLY A 66 -2.94 -9.20 4.22
CA GLY A 66 -2.46 -8.62 5.46
C GLY A 66 -1.89 -9.76 6.30
N THR A 67 -0.56 -9.89 6.34
CA THR A 67 0.12 -10.67 7.38
C THR A 67 0.98 -9.72 8.18
N SER A 68 0.91 -9.81 9.50
CA SER A 68 1.77 -9.11 10.46
C SER A 68 3.02 -9.92 10.82
N ALA A 69 3.26 -11.07 10.17
CA ALA A 69 4.29 -12.05 10.53
C ALA A 69 5.51 -12.06 9.59
N GLY A 70 5.87 -10.92 9.00
CA GLY A 70 7.09 -10.81 8.21
C GLY A 70 7.49 -9.37 7.96
N ASP A 71 8.64 -8.97 8.50
CA ASP A 71 9.33 -7.79 8.01
C ASP A 71 9.85 -8.09 6.61
N LEU A 72 9.39 -7.32 5.64
CA LEU A 72 9.74 -7.46 4.23
C LEU A 72 10.73 -6.34 3.89
N SER A 73 11.92 -6.73 3.45
CA SER A 73 12.92 -5.82 2.86
C SER A 73 12.90 -5.95 1.34
N SER A 74 13.32 -4.90 0.64
CA SER A 74 13.49 -4.90 -0.82
C SER A 74 14.92 -5.22 -1.30
N ASP A 75 15.81 -5.61 -0.38
CA ASP A 75 17.15 -6.12 -0.73
C ASP A 75 17.09 -7.54 -1.32
#